data_AF-A0A6C0PB94-F1
#
_entry.id   AF-A0A6C0PB94-F1
#
_cell.length_a   1.000
_cell.length_b   1.000
_cell.length_c   1.000
_cell.angle_alpha   90.00
_cell.angle_beta   90.00
_cell.angle_gamma   90.00
#
_symmetry.space_group_name_H-M   'P 1'
#
loop_
_entity.id
_entity.type
_entity.pdbx_description
1 polymer ?
#
loop_
_entity_poly.entity_id
_entity_poly.type
_entity_poly.pdbx_seq_one_letter_code
_entity_poly.pdbx_strand_id
1 'polypeptide(L)'
;MLFSYYFDTEKTHRLECLFEVLSYNVKNNTKIELIFNMKISEIMNNAVKKSEFKLGTFNFDAPVEGDTKHDIDFLRTRFAPHQKWVFEAKNNKNTAESMVIGLISSTANINPLGLDITQISPIYDAGLKGNNLARLEQSYVPPVVQQTLLAATFDTFEYPPGFESSTAIYEPAKKYYDLQDFKQTLPEPIPDHSRFVIDVYLAPKSVSDMTETLFMLHASGVGTVYVTQNYIIFSVNGKDSSKQYNLPIDLTKLHDGTFFLSPSRLVVEGDGNGTLKVRYNETELTTTYDPSFSVQTLTFEGANTSSGAVETLIDNFNVTYYK
;
A
#
# COMPACT_ATOMS: atom_id res chain seq x y z
N MET A 1 18.64 -8.15 -12.58
CA MET A 1 19.62 -7.07 -12.34
C MET A 1 19.32 -6.41 -11.02
N LEU A 2 20.32 -6.21 -10.17
CA LEU A 2 20.19 -5.48 -8.91
C LEU A 2 21.08 -4.24 -8.93
N PHE A 3 20.49 -3.08 -8.68
CA PHE A 3 21.20 -1.81 -8.49
C PHE A 3 21.17 -1.46 -7.00
N SER A 4 22.33 -1.48 -6.33
CA SER A 4 22.45 -1.23 -4.89
C SER A 4 23.18 0.09 -4.63
N TYR A 5 22.43 1.11 -4.23
CA TYR A 5 22.95 2.42 -3.85
C TYR A 5 23.22 2.45 -2.35
N TYR A 6 24.45 2.73 -1.93
CA TYR A 6 24.83 2.76 -0.51
C TYR A 6 25.07 4.17 0.00
N PHE A 7 24.73 4.42 1.26
CA PHE A 7 24.75 5.75 1.90
C PHE A 7 25.79 5.89 3.02
N ASP A 8 26.44 4.79 3.37
CA ASP A 8 27.57 4.72 4.29
C ASP A 8 28.68 3.80 3.73
N THR A 9 29.88 3.95 4.26
CA THR A 9 31.08 3.23 3.81
C THR A 9 31.02 1.73 4.09
N GLU A 10 30.33 1.35 5.15
CA GLU A 10 30.08 -0.02 5.59
C GLU A 10 28.96 -0.69 4.77
N LYS A 11 28.31 0.07 3.88
CA LYS A 11 27.16 -0.34 3.06
C LYS A 11 26.01 -0.90 3.90
N THR A 12 25.82 -0.45 5.13
CA THR A 12 24.78 -0.92 6.04
C THR A 12 23.40 -0.34 5.73
N HIS A 13 23.34 0.87 5.19
CA HIS A 13 22.15 1.53 4.68
C HIS A 13 22.21 1.60 3.15
N ARG A 14 21.29 0.89 2.49
CA ARG A 14 21.24 0.72 1.05
C ARG A 14 19.83 0.94 0.51
N LEU A 15 19.75 1.46 -0.70
CA LEU A 15 18.55 1.45 -1.53
C LEU A 15 18.80 0.49 -2.69
N GLU A 16 18.02 -0.57 -2.77
CA GLU A 16 18.16 -1.62 -3.77
C GLU A 16 17.01 -1.54 -4.77
N CYS A 17 17.33 -1.53 -6.06
CA CYS A 17 16.36 -1.64 -7.14
C CYS A 17 16.64 -2.91 -7.93
N LEU A 18 15.75 -3.89 -7.80
CA LEU A 18 15.76 -5.14 -8.54
C LEU A 18 14.88 -4.99 -9.80
N PHE A 19 15.44 -5.38 -10.94
CA PHE A 19 14.71 -5.64 -12.18
C PHE A 19 14.85 -7.11 -12.53
N GLU A 20 13.75 -7.85 -12.54
CA GLU A 20 13.72 -9.30 -12.72
C GLU A 20 12.79 -9.64 -13.88
N VAL A 21 13.33 -10.25 -14.93
CA VAL A 21 12.52 -10.75 -16.05
C VAL A 21 11.89 -12.07 -15.63
N LEU A 22 10.56 -12.10 -15.62
CA LEU A 22 9.77 -13.28 -15.23
C LEU A 22 9.42 -14.14 -16.43
N SER A 23 9.16 -13.51 -17.58
CA SER A 23 8.74 -14.21 -18.79
C SER A 23 9.20 -13.47 -20.04
N TYR A 24 9.46 -14.26 -21.07
CA TYR A 24 9.85 -13.80 -22.40
C TYR A 24 9.07 -14.64 -23.42
N ASN A 25 8.09 -14.03 -24.09
CA ASN A 25 7.17 -14.72 -24.99
C ASN A 25 7.25 -14.14 -26.39
N VAL A 26 7.54 -14.98 -27.38
CA VAL A 26 7.48 -14.58 -28.79
C VAL A 26 6.02 -14.66 -29.25
N LYS A 27 5.43 -13.51 -29.60
CA LYS A 27 4.09 -13.40 -30.17
C LYS A 27 4.16 -13.29 -31.68
N ASN A 28 3.51 -14.21 -32.38
CA ASN A 28 3.29 -14.18 -33.84
C ASN A 28 4.55 -13.93 -34.69
N ASN A 29 5.73 -14.42 -34.25
CA ASN A 29 7.04 -14.26 -34.90
C ASN A 29 7.49 -12.81 -35.21
N THR A 30 6.80 -11.82 -34.65
CA THR A 30 7.00 -10.40 -34.99
C THR A 30 7.14 -9.51 -33.75
N LYS A 31 6.74 -10.01 -32.58
CA LYS A 31 6.87 -9.30 -31.31
C LYS A 31 7.40 -10.21 -30.21
N ILE A 32 8.10 -9.60 -29.29
CA ILE A 32 8.59 -10.19 -28.06
C ILE A 32 7.91 -9.46 -26.91
N GLU A 33 7.16 -10.19 -26.11
CA GLU A 33 6.59 -9.70 -24.87
C GLU A 33 7.52 -10.09 -23.72
N LEU A 34 8.02 -9.09 -23.02
CA LEU A 34 8.84 -9.23 -21.82
C LEU A 34 8.00 -8.86 -20.60
N ILE A 35 7.73 -9.82 -19.73
CA ILE A 35 7.09 -9.58 -18.44
C ILE A 35 8.17 -9.54 -17.38
N PHE A 36 8.16 -8.50 -16.57
CA PHE A 36 9.18 -8.27 -15.55
C PHE A 36 8.59 -7.70 -14.27
N ASN A 37 9.36 -7.87 -13.20
CA ASN A 37 9.12 -7.30 -11.89
C ASN A 37 10.18 -6.23 -11.61
N MET A 38 9.74 -5.04 -11.21
CA MET A 38 10.60 -4.06 -10.57
C MET A 38 10.30 -4.04 -9.08
N LYS A 39 11.33 -4.16 -8.25
CA LYS A 39 11.22 -4.05 -6.79
C LYS A 39 12.23 -3.04 -6.27
N ILE A 40 11.78 -2.10 -5.47
CA ILE A 40 12.64 -1.18 -4.73
C ILE A 40 12.60 -1.52 -3.25
N SER A 41 13.73 -1.50 -2.55
CA SER A 41 13.82 -1.78 -1.12
C SER A 41 14.80 -0.83 -0.43
N GLU A 42 14.41 -0.28 0.72
CA GLU A 42 15.33 0.34 1.67
C GLU A 42 15.80 -0.75 2.63
N ILE A 43 17.11 -0.97 2.70
CA ILE A 43 17.76 -1.94 3.57
C ILE A 43 18.61 -1.18 4.58
N MET A 44 18.44 -1.48 5.86
CA MET A 44 19.25 -0.92 6.94
C MET A 44 19.69 -2.04 7.86
N ASN A 45 21.01 -2.15 8.06
CA ASN A 45 21.64 -3.25 8.82
C ASN A 45 21.21 -4.64 8.30
N ASN A 46 21.20 -4.80 6.97
CA ASN A 46 20.76 -6.02 6.26
C ASN A 46 19.28 -6.42 6.49
N ALA A 47 18.48 -5.59 7.15
CA ALA A 47 17.04 -5.78 7.25
C ALA A 47 16.30 -4.88 6.25
N VAL A 48 15.36 -5.45 5.49
CA VAL A 48 14.44 -4.67 4.66
C VAL A 48 13.56 -3.83 5.59
N LYS A 49 13.65 -2.51 5.47
CA LYS A 49 12.84 -1.55 6.22
C LYS A 49 11.57 -1.20 5.47
N LYS A 50 11.68 -1.02 4.16
CA LYS A 50 10.55 -0.72 3.28
C LYS A 50 10.79 -1.35 1.92
N SER A 51 9.73 -1.72 1.23
CA SER A 51 9.82 -2.17 -0.14
C SER A 51 8.52 -1.93 -0.90
N GLU A 52 8.66 -1.61 -2.18
CA GLU A 52 7.55 -1.62 -3.14
C GLU A 52 7.92 -2.50 -4.31
N PHE A 53 6.91 -3.07 -4.96
CA PHE A 53 7.10 -3.83 -6.19
C PHE A 53 6.02 -3.50 -7.22
N LYS A 54 6.37 -3.69 -8.49
CA LYS A 54 5.47 -3.45 -9.61
C LYS A 54 5.80 -4.39 -10.75
N LEU A 55 4.77 -5.08 -11.22
CA LEU A 55 4.84 -5.87 -12.43
C LEU A 55 4.60 -4.99 -13.65
N GLY A 56 5.16 -5.42 -14.78
CA GLY A 56 4.67 -4.94 -16.05
C GLY A 56 5.38 -5.56 -17.22
N THR A 57 5.16 -4.93 -18.36
CA THR A 57 5.26 -5.60 -19.64
C THR A 57 5.83 -4.62 -20.65
N PHE A 58 6.86 -5.04 -21.36
CA PHE A 58 7.37 -4.36 -22.55
C PHE A 58 7.16 -5.22 -23.77
N ASN A 59 6.86 -4.57 -24.89
CA ASN A 59 6.77 -5.21 -26.18
C ASN A 59 7.91 -4.69 -27.05
N PHE A 60 8.77 -5.60 -27.47
CA PHE A 60 9.80 -5.33 -28.46
C PHE A 60 9.33 -5.87 -29.79
N ASP A 61 9.57 -5.13 -30.87
CA ASP A 61 9.48 -5.71 -32.20
C ASP A 61 10.58 -6.78 -32.35
N ALA A 62 10.31 -7.81 -33.15
CA ALA A 62 11.29 -8.85 -33.42
C ALA A 62 12.60 -8.22 -33.94
N PRO A 63 13.77 -8.73 -33.50
CA PRO A 63 15.04 -8.19 -33.94
C PRO A 63 15.13 -8.27 -35.47
N VAL A 64 15.41 -7.12 -36.09
CA VAL A 64 15.72 -7.05 -37.53
C VAL A 64 17.10 -7.68 -37.74
N GLU A 65 17.38 -8.20 -38.95
CA GLU A 65 18.67 -8.82 -39.25
C GLU A 65 19.84 -7.85 -38.90
N GLY A 66 20.64 -8.23 -37.90
CA GLY A 66 21.74 -7.41 -37.34
C GLY A 66 21.51 -6.85 -35.93
N ASP A 67 20.27 -6.77 -35.44
CA ASP A 67 19.97 -6.40 -34.06
C ASP A 67 20.14 -7.64 -33.15
N THR A 68 21.10 -7.58 -32.22
CA THR A 68 21.42 -8.71 -31.32
C THR A 68 21.00 -8.49 -29.87
N LYS A 69 20.53 -7.28 -29.51
CA LYS A 69 20.15 -6.91 -28.14
C LYS A 69 18.98 -5.91 -28.13
N HIS A 70 18.08 -6.07 -27.17
CA HIS A 70 17.09 -5.05 -26.78
C HIS A 70 17.59 -4.38 -25.50
N ASP A 71 17.77 -3.05 -25.50
CA ASP A 71 18.23 -2.34 -24.31
C ASP A 71 17.03 -1.79 -23.52
N ILE A 72 17.17 -1.74 -22.19
CA ILE A 72 16.22 -1.09 -21.30
C ILE A 72 16.98 0.02 -20.59
N ASP A 73 16.49 1.26 -20.74
CA ASP A 73 17.10 2.41 -20.08
C ASP A 73 16.59 2.50 -18.63
N PHE A 74 17.52 2.60 -17.67
CA PHE A 74 17.20 2.81 -16.26
C PHE A 74 17.55 4.24 -15.85
N LEU A 75 16.56 4.99 -15.38
CA LEU A 75 16.74 6.31 -14.80
C LEU A 75 16.41 6.26 -13.32
N ARG A 76 17.21 6.99 -12.53
CA ARG A 76 16.99 7.21 -11.10
C ARG A 76 16.87 8.71 -10.86
N THR A 77 15.77 9.12 -10.25
CA THR A 77 15.55 10.51 -9.83
C THR A 77 15.29 10.58 -8.34
N ARG A 78 15.83 11.62 -7.69
CA ARG A 78 15.65 11.91 -6.27
C ARG A 78 14.83 13.18 -6.10
N PHE A 79 13.77 13.11 -5.30
CA PHE A 79 12.97 14.26 -4.90
C PHE A 79 13.10 14.47 -3.39
N ALA A 80 14.20 15.12 -2.99
CA ALA A 80 14.52 15.33 -1.57
C ALA A 80 13.39 16.03 -0.77
N PRO A 81 12.70 17.09 -1.27
CA PRO A 81 11.60 17.72 -0.53
C PRO A 81 10.42 16.79 -0.25
N HIS A 82 10.27 15.72 -1.04
CA HIS A 82 9.19 14.73 -0.90
C HIS A 82 9.71 13.42 -0.31
N GLN A 83 10.97 13.38 0.14
CA GLN A 83 11.65 12.18 0.65
C GLN A 83 11.50 10.96 -0.26
N LYS A 84 11.60 11.17 -1.57
CA LYS A 84 11.22 10.16 -2.56
C LYS A 84 12.36 9.80 -3.51
N TRP A 85 12.53 8.50 -3.72
CA TRP A 85 13.30 7.94 -4.84
C TRP A 85 12.36 7.43 -5.90
N VAL A 86 12.67 7.69 -7.17
CA VAL A 86 11.92 7.21 -8.32
C VAL A 86 12.88 6.52 -9.29
N PHE A 87 12.52 5.33 -9.70
CA PHE A 87 13.21 4.54 -10.70
C PHE A 87 12.28 4.34 -11.89
N GLU A 88 12.83 4.55 -13.07
CA GLU A 88 12.10 4.44 -14.32
C GLU A 88 12.86 3.49 -15.25
N ALA A 89 12.22 2.41 -15.65
CA ALA A 89 12.68 1.54 -16.74
C ALA A 89 11.96 1.97 -18.03
N LYS A 90 12.69 2.16 -19.13
CA LYS A 90 12.11 2.49 -20.43
C LYS A 90 12.51 1.47 -21.47
N ASN A 91 11.55 1.07 -22.29
CA ASN A 91 11.84 0.39 -23.53
C ASN A 91 12.50 1.40 -24.49
N ASN A 92 13.77 1.18 -24.83
CA ASN A 92 14.52 2.13 -25.66
C ASN A 92 14.04 2.17 -27.13
N LYS A 93 13.34 1.12 -27.59
CA LYS A 93 12.74 1.05 -28.93
C LYS A 93 11.31 1.61 -28.95
N ASN A 94 10.64 1.68 -27.80
CA ASN A 94 9.31 2.26 -27.65
C ASN A 94 9.23 3.10 -26.37
N THR A 95 9.59 4.38 -26.46
CA THR A 95 9.68 5.28 -25.29
C THR A 95 8.34 5.60 -24.65
N ALA A 96 7.21 5.25 -25.29
CA ALA A 96 5.89 5.30 -24.66
C ALA A 96 5.68 4.16 -23.65
N GLU A 97 6.46 3.07 -23.74
CA GLU A 97 6.49 1.99 -22.76
C GLU A 97 7.55 2.30 -21.68
N SER A 98 7.08 2.87 -20.57
CA SER A 98 7.88 3.14 -19.39
C SER A 98 7.23 2.56 -18.14
N MET A 99 8.05 2.02 -17.25
CA MET A 99 7.63 1.63 -15.92
C MET A 99 8.28 2.53 -14.88
N VAL A 100 7.46 3.16 -14.06
CA VAL A 100 7.89 3.96 -12.92
C VAL A 100 7.54 3.23 -11.63
N ILE A 101 8.54 3.09 -10.75
CA ILE A 101 8.41 2.65 -9.36
C ILE A 101 9.11 3.67 -8.45
N GLY A 102 8.64 3.82 -7.22
CA GLY A 102 9.31 4.70 -6.26
C GLY A 102 9.16 4.22 -4.84
N LEU A 103 9.93 4.83 -3.96
CA LEU A 103 9.94 4.55 -2.53
C LEU A 103 10.07 5.86 -1.76
N ILE A 104 9.23 6.04 -0.74
CA ILE A 104 9.36 7.15 0.20
C ILE A 104 10.29 6.70 1.31
N SER A 105 11.47 7.31 1.38
CA SER A 105 12.60 6.80 2.16
C SER A 105 13.39 7.92 2.80
N SER A 106 13.86 7.66 4.01
CA SER A 106 14.76 8.55 4.75
C SER A 106 16.04 8.87 3.98
N THR A 107 16.50 7.92 3.15
CA THR A 107 17.69 8.05 2.31
C THR A 107 17.57 9.13 1.24
N ALA A 108 16.35 9.54 0.86
CA ALA A 108 16.14 10.52 -0.20
C ALA A 108 16.65 11.93 0.15
N ASN A 109 17.05 12.17 1.40
CA ASN A 109 17.67 13.41 1.85
C ASN A 109 19.19 13.45 1.62
N ILE A 110 19.82 12.31 1.32
CA ILE A 110 21.28 12.18 1.19
C ILE A 110 21.61 11.66 -0.22
N ASN A 111 22.78 12.02 -0.76
CA ASN A 111 23.25 11.45 -2.03
C ASN A 111 23.89 10.09 -1.73
N PRO A 112 23.67 9.06 -2.57
CA PRO A 112 24.43 7.82 -2.45
C PRO A 112 25.93 8.06 -2.57
N LEU A 113 26.72 7.38 -1.74
CA LEU A 113 28.18 7.38 -1.83
C LEU A 113 28.67 6.58 -3.04
N GLY A 114 27.89 5.59 -3.49
CA GLY A 114 28.17 4.86 -4.71
C GLY A 114 27.04 3.91 -5.11
N LEU A 115 27.33 3.08 -6.12
CA LEU A 115 26.42 2.11 -6.73
C LEU A 115 27.19 0.82 -7.01
N ASP A 116 26.65 -0.31 -6.54
CA ASP A 116 27.04 -1.64 -7.01
C ASP A 116 25.95 -2.19 -7.94
N ILE A 117 26.36 -2.91 -8.99
CA ILE A 117 25.43 -3.56 -9.93
C ILE A 117 25.72 -5.05 -9.93
N THR A 118 24.73 -5.85 -9.53
CA THR A 118 24.84 -7.31 -9.52
C THR A 118 23.96 -7.93 -10.58
N GLN A 119 24.56 -8.80 -11.40
CA GLN A 119 23.84 -9.65 -12.34
C GLN A 119 23.36 -10.90 -11.60
N ILE A 120 22.05 -11.03 -11.44
CA ILE A 120 21.42 -12.19 -10.79
C ILE A 120 21.26 -13.36 -11.77
N SER A 121 21.27 -13.08 -13.08
CA SER A 121 21.15 -14.10 -14.14
C SER A 121 22.13 -13.82 -15.27
N PRO A 122 22.86 -14.84 -15.78
CA PRO A 122 23.78 -14.71 -16.90
C PRO A 122 23.07 -14.58 -18.26
N ILE A 123 21.74 -14.80 -18.30
CA ILE A 123 20.93 -14.73 -19.51
C ILE A 123 20.74 -13.28 -19.97
N TYR A 124 20.84 -12.33 -19.04
CA TYR A 124 20.61 -10.92 -19.29
C TYR A 124 21.88 -10.12 -19.02
N ASP A 125 22.40 -9.51 -20.07
CA ASP A 125 23.55 -8.61 -19.99
C ASP A 125 23.04 -7.17 -19.92
N ALA A 126 23.46 -6.44 -18.88
CA ALA A 126 23.10 -5.03 -18.71
C ALA A 126 24.39 -4.21 -18.59
N GLY A 127 24.58 -3.30 -19.55
CA GLY A 127 25.62 -2.28 -19.50
C GLY A 127 25.07 -1.00 -18.86
N LEU A 128 25.73 -0.48 -17.83
CA LEU A 128 25.44 0.86 -17.33
C LEU A 128 26.01 1.88 -18.32
N LYS A 129 25.20 2.33 -19.28
CA LYS A 129 25.50 3.59 -20.00
C LYS A 129 25.17 4.71 -19.04
N GLY A 130 26.18 5.18 -18.31
CA GLY A 130 26.02 6.17 -17.26
C GLY A 130 25.26 7.40 -17.77
N ASN A 131 24.04 7.59 -17.28
CA ASN A 131 23.33 8.86 -17.37
C ASN A 131 23.00 9.30 -15.95
N ASN A 132 23.97 9.98 -15.34
CA ASN A 132 23.78 10.78 -14.14
C ASN A 132 23.03 12.09 -14.49
N LEU A 133 22.03 12.02 -15.38
CA LEU A 133 21.19 13.14 -15.73
C LEU A 133 20.17 13.30 -14.60
N ALA A 134 20.61 13.94 -13.52
CA ALA A 134 19.68 14.58 -12.61
C ALA A 134 18.79 15.50 -13.46
N ARG A 135 17.50 15.15 -13.60
CA ARG A 135 16.50 15.97 -14.25
C ARG A 135 16.38 17.26 -13.42
N LEU A 136 17.10 18.31 -13.83
CA LEU A 136 16.99 19.65 -13.26
C LEU A 136 15.96 20.39 -14.09
N GLU A 137 14.70 20.37 -13.66
CA GLU A 137 13.67 21.21 -14.26
C GLU A 137 12.82 21.85 -13.17
N GLN A 138 12.82 23.19 -13.15
CA GLN A 138 11.93 23.99 -12.29
C GLN A 138 10.44 23.71 -12.57
N SER A 139 10.11 23.10 -13.71
CA SER A 139 8.76 22.72 -14.14
C SER A 139 8.41 21.24 -13.89
N TYR A 140 9.35 20.42 -13.42
CA TYR A 140 9.10 19.00 -13.28
C TYR A 140 8.23 18.71 -12.06
N VAL A 141 7.05 18.13 -12.29
CA VAL A 141 6.15 17.64 -11.24
C VAL A 141 6.53 16.19 -10.91
N PRO A 142 6.98 15.91 -9.67
CA PRO A 142 7.27 14.53 -9.26
C PRO A 142 6.06 13.62 -9.40
N PRO A 143 6.23 12.39 -9.92
CA PRO A 143 5.12 11.44 -9.97
C PRO A 143 4.68 11.08 -8.55
N VAL A 144 3.38 10.95 -8.35
CA VAL A 144 2.81 10.42 -7.11
C VAL A 144 3.16 8.94 -7.02
N VAL A 145 3.76 8.51 -5.92
CA VAL A 145 4.11 7.10 -5.67
C VAL A 145 3.24 6.54 -4.56
N GLN A 146 2.83 5.29 -4.72
CA GLN A 146 2.14 4.53 -3.69
C GLN A 146 3.18 3.96 -2.70
N GLN A 147 2.86 4.01 -1.41
CA GLN A 147 3.62 3.37 -0.34
C GLN A 147 2.67 2.52 0.50
N THR A 148 2.96 1.24 0.58
CA THR A 148 2.28 0.25 1.40
C THR A 148 2.94 0.22 2.78
N LEU A 149 2.15 0.47 3.83
CA LEU A 149 2.62 0.52 5.22
C LEU A 149 2.30 -0.75 5.99
N LEU A 150 1.19 -1.38 5.65
CA LEU A 150 0.71 -2.61 6.25
C LEU A 150 0.02 -3.41 5.16
N ALA A 151 0.37 -4.68 5.02
CA ALA A 151 -0.37 -5.64 4.24
C ALA A 151 -0.40 -6.94 5.05
N ALA A 152 -1.52 -7.18 5.72
CA ALA A 152 -1.71 -8.34 6.57
C ALA A 152 -2.85 -9.19 6.01
N THR A 153 -2.52 -10.44 5.66
CA THR A 153 -3.48 -11.52 5.50
C THR A 153 -3.35 -12.37 6.77
N PHE A 154 -4.45 -12.65 7.47
CA PHE A 154 -4.40 -13.38 8.73
C PHE A 154 -4.34 -14.90 8.48
N ASP A 155 -3.50 -15.31 7.53
CA ASP A 155 -3.28 -16.71 7.13
C ASP A 155 -2.65 -17.57 8.23
N THR A 156 -2.05 -16.94 9.24
CA THR A 156 -1.42 -17.56 10.40
C THR A 156 -1.90 -16.91 11.70
N PHE A 157 -1.67 -17.60 12.83
CA PHE A 157 -2.01 -17.12 14.18
C PHE A 157 -1.08 -16.01 14.70
N GLU A 158 -0.15 -15.51 13.87
CA GLU A 158 0.75 -14.43 14.26
C GLU A 158 0.11 -13.08 13.93
N TYR A 159 0.33 -12.10 14.81
CA TYR A 159 -0.10 -10.73 14.54
C TYR A 159 0.84 -10.04 13.55
N PRO A 160 0.31 -9.22 12.63
CA PRO A 160 1.18 -8.38 11.82
C PRO A 160 1.90 -7.36 12.72
N PRO A 161 3.07 -6.84 12.28
CA PRO A 161 3.82 -5.87 13.07
C PRO A 161 2.97 -4.66 13.51
N GLY A 162 3.03 -4.33 14.80
CA GLY A 162 2.32 -3.20 15.40
C GLY A 162 0.84 -3.46 15.70
N PHE A 163 0.32 -4.67 15.44
CA PHE A 163 -1.03 -5.07 15.81
C PHE A 163 -1.07 -5.62 17.24
N GLU A 164 -2.02 -5.11 18.01
CA GLU A 164 -2.28 -5.47 19.40
C GLU A 164 -3.77 -5.72 19.56
N SER A 165 -4.15 -6.81 20.22
CA SER A 165 -5.53 -7.09 20.62
C SER A 165 -5.55 -7.93 21.89
N SER A 166 -6.47 -7.59 22.80
CA SER A 166 -6.67 -8.33 24.05
C SER A 166 -7.75 -9.41 23.95
N THR A 167 -8.58 -9.35 22.92
CA THR A 167 -9.75 -10.22 22.73
C THR A 167 -9.67 -11.10 21.48
N ALA A 168 -8.62 -10.95 20.67
CA ALA A 168 -8.48 -11.70 19.44
C ALA A 168 -8.31 -13.22 19.68
N ILE A 169 -9.18 -13.98 19.02
CA ILE A 169 -9.19 -15.43 18.97
C ILE A 169 -9.01 -15.83 17.51
N TYR A 170 -7.92 -16.56 17.23
CA TYR A 170 -7.64 -17.03 15.87
C TYR A 170 -8.52 -18.23 15.53
N GLU A 171 -9.11 -18.23 14.33
CA GLU A 171 -9.95 -19.32 13.81
C GLU A 171 -9.21 -20.09 12.70
N PRO A 172 -8.49 -21.20 13.02
CA PRO A 172 -7.53 -21.80 12.08
C PRO A 172 -8.17 -22.39 10.82
N ALA A 173 -9.42 -22.84 10.91
CA ALA A 173 -10.14 -23.41 9.77
C ALA A 173 -10.53 -22.35 8.73
N LYS A 174 -10.64 -21.09 9.15
CA LYS A 174 -11.15 -19.99 8.33
C LYS A 174 -10.13 -18.89 8.08
N LYS A 175 -9.02 -18.90 8.84
CA LYS A 175 -7.87 -18.00 8.69
C LYS A 175 -8.22 -16.52 8.87
N TYR A 176 -8.91 -16.23 9.95
CA TYR A 176 -9.25 -14.88 10.37
C TYR A 176 -9.20 -14.80 11.91
N TYR A 177 -9.40 -13.60 12.45
CA TYR A 177 -9.59 -13.42 13.89
C TYR A 177 -11.02 -13.00 14.23
N ASP A 178 -11.50 -13.54 15.34
CA ASP A 178 -12.64 -13.02 16.08
C ASP A 178 -12.13 -12.07 17.16
N LEU A 179 -12.58 -10.82 17.19
CA LEU A 179 -12.13 -9.85 18.19
C LEU A 179 -13.21 -8.85 18.59
N GLN A 180 -12.98 -8.17 19.70
CA GLN A 180 -13.77 -7.02 20.15
C GLN A 180 -12.96 -5.72 20.11
N ASP A 181 -11.64 -5.82 20.08
CA ASP A 181 -10.72 -4.69 20.02
C ASP A 181 -9.52 -4.99 19.13
N PHE A 182 -8.96 -3.96 18.50
CA PHE A 182 -7.56 -3.98 18.11
C PHE A 182 -6.98 -2.57 18.08
N LYS A 183 -5.65 -2.50 18.20
CA LYS A 183 -4.86 -1.32 17.88
C LYS A 183 -3.80 -1.71 16.86
N GLN A 184 -3.68 -0.93 15.79
CA GLN A 184 -2.62 -1.03 14.81
C GLN A 184 -1.77 0.23 14.86
N THR A 185 -0.51 0.09 15.25
CA THR A 185 0.51 1.13 15.11
C THR A 185 1.22 0.95 13.78
N LEU A 186 1.19 1.94 12.91
CA LEU A 186 1.88 1.87 11.62
C LEU A 186 3.40 1.89 11.82
N PRO A 187 4.20 1.22 10.98
CA PRO A 187 5.66 1.27 11.09
C PRO A 187 6.24 2.69 10.97
N GLU A 188 5.51 3.56 10.28
CA GLU A 188 5.79 4.99 10.18
C GLU A 188 4.48 5.77 10.00
N PRO A 189 4.47 7.08 10.29
CA PRO A 189 3.28 7.90 10.11
C PRO A 189 3.02 8.16 8.63
N ILE A 190 1.74 8.07 8.21
CA ILE A 190 1.27 8.67 6.97
C ILE A 190 1.47 10.18 7.10
N PRO A 191 2.27 10.83 6.24
CA PRO A 191 2.52 12.25 6.36
C PRO A 191 1.25 13.09 6.19
N ASP A 192 1.28 14.30 6.73
CA ASP A 192 0.28 15.32 6.42
C ASP A 192 0.12 15.52 4.89
N HIS A 193 -1.04 16.00 4.50
CA HIS A 193 -1.42 16.32 3.12
C HIS A 193 -1.19 15.18 2.10
N SER A 194 -1.08 13.94 2.57
CA SER A 194 -0.88 12.77 1.72
C SER A 194 -2.22 12.07 1.53
N ARG A 195 -2.50 11.69 0.29
CA ARG A 195 -3.66 10.82 0.03
C ARG A 195 -3.40 9.47 0.69
N PHE A 196 -4.41 8.85 1.27
CA PHE A 196 -4.29 7.52 1.89
C PHE A 196 -5.52 6.66 1.66
N VAL A 197 -5.34 5.35 1.84
CA VAL A 197 -6.39 4.35 1.84
C VAL A 197 -6.13 3.36 2.97
N ILE A 198 -7.08 3.26 3.90
CA ILE A 198 -7.17 2.21 4.90
C ILE A 198 -8.25 1.25 4.42
N ASP A 199 -7.91 -0.03 4.29
CA ASP A 199 -8.77 -1.06 3.71
C ASP A 199 -8.72 -2.30 4.60
N VAL A 200 -9.86 -2.66 5.17
CA VAL A 200 -9.96 -3.78 6.11
C VAL A 200 -11.29 -4.49 5.95
N TYR A 201 -11.28 -5.82 6.02
CA TYR A 201 -12.52 -6.58 6.07
C TYR A 201 -12.98 -6.72 7.52
N LEU A 202 -14.19 -6.26 7.79
CA LEU A 202 -14.82 -6.30 9.11
C LEU A 202 -16.28 -6.77 8.99
N ALA A 203 -16.63 -7.83 9.70
CA ALA A 203 -17.99 -8.35 9.75
C ALA A 203 -18.41 -8.63 11.20
N PRO A 204 -19.41 -7.92 11.75
CA PRO A 204 -19.97 -8.24 13.06
C PRO A 204 -20.47 -9.69 13.09
N LYS A 205 -20.25 -10.43 14.18
CA LYS A 205 -20.79 -11.78 14.32
C LYS A 205 -22.30 -11.80 14.56
N SER A 206 -22.82 -10.75 15.19
CA SER A 206 -24.23 -10.61 15.49
C SER A 206 -24.64 -9.13 15.40
N VAL A 207 -25.90 -8.92 15.09
CA VAL A 207 -26.55 -7.61 15.13
C VAL A 207 -27.66 -7.76 16.17
N SER A 208 -27.48 -7.17 17.36
CA SER A 208 -28.49 -7.24 18.43
C SER A 208 -29.53 -6.15 18.23
N ASP A 209 -30.82 -6.42 18.45
CA ASP A 209 -31.90 -5.42 18.31
C ASP A 209 -31.73 -4.18 19.21
N MET A 210 -30.83 -4.24 20.20
CA MET A 210 -30.63 -3.17 21.20
C MET A 210 -29.43 -2.26 20.92
N THR A 211 -28.55 -2.59 19.96
CA THR A 211 -27.37 -1.77 19.66
C THR A 211 -27.53 -0.96 18.40
N GLU A 212 -27.58 0.38 18.53
CA GLU A 212 -27.48 1.26 17.38
C GLU A 212 -26.10 1.10 16.73
N THR A 213 -25.01 1.29 17.46
CA THR A 213 -23.63 1.12 16.97
C THR A 213 -23.20 -0.33 17.03
N LEU A 214 -22.54 -0.82 15.99
CA LEU A 214 -21.93 -2.16 15.95
C LEU A 214 -20.46 -2.09 16.30
N PHE A 215 -19.72 -1.18 15.69
CA PHE A 215 -18.31 -0.95 15.99
C PHE A 215 -17.87 0.46 15.57
N MET A 216 -16.68 0.84 15.99
CA MET A 216 -16.01 2.05 15.54
C MET A 216 -14.57 1.78 15.11
N LEU A 217 -14.09 2.56 14.15
CA LEU A 217 -12.69 2.62 13.75
C LEU A 217 -12.22 4.06 13.86
N HIS A 218 -11.29 4.31 14.79
CA HIS A 218 -10.61 5.58 14.96
C HIS A 218 -9.28 5.59 14.21
N ALA A 219 -9.07 6.58 13.36
CA ALA A 219 -7.78 6.87 12.74
C ALA A 219 -7.21 8.17 13.31
N SER A 220 -6.04 8.09 13.95
CA SER A 220 -5.40 9.24 14.58
C SER A 220 -5.20 10.37 13.56
N GLY A 221 -5.52 11.61 13.93
CA GLY A 221 -5.40 12.77 13.06
C GLY A 221 -6.51 12.91 12.00
N VAL A 222 -7.35 11.90 11.81
CA VAL A 222 -8.47 11.94 10.85
C VAL A 222 -9.80 12.08 11.58
N GLY A 223 -10.14 11.12 12.44
CA GLY A 223 -11.44 11.04 13.10
C GLY A 223 -11.89 9.60 13.34
N THR A 224 -13.17 9.44 13.69
CA THR A 224 -13.75 8.14 14.00
C THR A 224 -14.91 7.83 13.06
N VAL A 225 -14.86 6.65 12.45
CA VAL A 225 -15.98 6.05 11.72
C VAL A 225 -16.77 5.19 12.69
N TYR A 226 -18.07 5.44 12.80
CA TYR A 226 -19.01 4.58 13.50
C TYR A 226 -19.88 3.87 12.49
N VAL A 227 -19.93 2.54 12.60
CA VAL A 227 -20.85 1.72 11.84
C VAL A 227 -22.00 1.33 12.75
N THR A 228 -23.21 1.69 12.33
CA THR A 228 -24.45 1.31 13.01
C THR A 228 -25.25 0.36 12.14
N GLN A 229 -26.34 -0.18 12.67
CA GLN A 229 -27.22 -1.04 11.89
C GLN A 229 -27.78 -0.35 10.63
N ASN A 230 -28.02 0.96 10.70
CA ASN A 230 -28.82 1.68 9.71
C ASN A 230 -28.08 2.85 9.04
N TYR A 231 -26.86 3.17 9.46
CA TYR A 231 -26.11 4.31 8.93
C TYR A 231 -24.62 4.23 9.29
N ILE A 232 -23.80 4.96 8.53
CA ILE A 232 -22.40 5.26 8.87
C ILE A 232 -22.33 6.70 9.37
N ILE A 233 -21.64 6.93 10.49
CA ILE A 233 -21.30 8.27 10.98
C ILE A 233 -19.79 8.46 10.87
N PHE A 234 -19.38 9.67 10.50
CA PHE A 234 -18.02 10.12 10.72
C PHE A 234 -18.01 11.29 11.70
N SER A 235 -17.18 11.19 12.74
CA SER A 235 -17.06 12.19 13.80
C SER A 235 -15.62 12.65 13.95
N VAL A 236 -15.44 13.96 14.18
CA VAL A 236 -14.14 14.59 14.42
C VAL A 236 -14.12 15.07 15.86
N ASN A 237 -13.11 14.65 16.65
CA ASN A 237 -12.98 15.00 18.07
C ASN A 237 -14.26 14.70 18.88
N GLY A 238 -14.91 13.57 18.62
CA GLY A 238 -16.12 13.13 19.32
C GLY A 238 -17.39 13.92 18.95
N LYS A 239 -17.36 14.78 17.93
CA LYS A 239 -18.53 15.47 17.39
C LYS A 239 -18.88 14.91 16.02
N ASP A 240 -20.13 14.50 15.86
CA ASP A 240 -20.65 14.01 14.57
C ASP A 240 -20.54 15.12 13.53
N SER A 241 -19.73 14.86 12.51
CA SER A 241 -19.47 15.80 11.42
C SER A 241 -20.36 15.50 10.21
N SER A 242 -20.72 14.23 10.02
CA SER A 242 -21.52 13.77 8.88
C SER A 242 -22.13 12.40 9.16
N LYS A 243 -23.29 12.14 8.56
CA LYS A 243 -24.06 10.91 8.71
C LYS A 243 -24.68 10.53 7.37
N GLN A 244 -24.52 9.27 6.98
CA GLN A 244 -25.13 8.71 5.78
C GLN A 244 -25.96 7.49 6.16
N TYR A 245 -27.23 7.47 5.74
CA TYR A 245 -28.10 6.33 5.98
C TYR A 245 -27.77 5.19 5.01
N ASN A 246 -27.72 3.99 5.56
CA ASN A 246 -27.48 2.73 4.86
C ASN A 246 -28.76 1.89 4.85
N LEU A 247 -28.79 0.86 4.02
CA LEU A 247 -29.70 -0.25 4.24
C LEU A 247 -29.31 -0.97 5.55
N PRO A 248 -30.29 -1.55 6.29
CA PRO A 248 -30.00 -2.35 7.46
C PRO A 248 -28.92 -3.40 7.18
N ILE A 249 -27.98 -3.55 8.12
CA ILE A 249 -26.90 -4.54 7.97
C ILE A 249 -27.49 -5.95 7.98
N ASP A 250 -27.30 -6.64 6.85
CA ASP A 250 -27.61 -8.05 6.67
C ASP A 250 -26.30 -8.85 6.77
N LEU A 251 -26.13 -9.58 7.88
CA LEU A 251 -24.91 -10.36 8.14
C LEU A 251 -24.60 -11.36 7.03
N THR A 252 -25.63 -11.91 6.37
CA THR A 252 -25.45 -12.89 5.29
C THR A 252 -24.84 -12.27 4.03
N LYS A 253 -24.90 -10.94 3.89
CA LYS A 253 -24.24 -10.18 2.81
C LYS A 253 -22.83 -9.73 3.17
N LEU A 254 -22.46 -9.78 4.45
CA LEU A 254 -21.12 -9.45 4.90
C LEU A 254 -20.21 -10.67 4.87
N HIS A 255 -20.73 -11.85 5.24
CA HIS A 255 -19.94 -13.08 5.36
C HIS A 255 -20.84 -14.32 5.14
N ASP A 256 -20.38 -15.30 4.36
CA ASP A 256 -21.16 -16.51 4.03
C ASP A 256 -20.92 -17.70 4.99
N GLY A 257 -20.16 -17.46 6.06
CA GLY A 257 -19.75 -18.47 7.03
C GLY A 257 -18.32 -19.00 6.80
N THR A 258 -17.80 -18.85 5.58
CA THR A 258 -16.45 -19.26 5.17
C THR A 258 -15.61 -18.10 4.66
N PHE A 259 -16.22 -17.13 3.98
CA PHE A 259 -15.53 -16.02 3.33
C PHE A 259 -16.20 -14.69 3.62
N PHE A 260 -15.36 -13.65 3.70
CA PHE A 260 -15.80 -12.27 3.67
C PHE A 260 -16.30 -11.91 2.26
N LEU A 261 -17.44 -11.24 2.20
CA LEU A 261 -18.04 -10.73 0.98
C LEU A 261 -17.71 -9.24 0.83
N SER A 262 -17.72 -8.71 -0.40
CA SER A 262 -17.35 -7.32 -0.68
C SER A 262 -18.05 -6.26 0.20
N PRO A 263 -19.32 -6.42 0.63
CA PRO A 263 -19.97 -5.48 1.55
C PRO A 263 -19.31 -5.36 2.94
N SER A 264 -18.54 -6.35 3.39
CA SER A 264 -17.79 -6.31 4.67
C SER A 264 -16.47 -5.52 4.59
N ARG A 265 -16.08 -5.06 3.40
CA ARG A 265 -14.87 -4.26 3.19
C ARG A 265 -15.12 -2.81 3.64
N LEU A 266 -14.53 -2.43 4.77
CA LEU A 266 -14.47 -1.05 5.24
C LEU A 266 -13.30 -0.34 4.57
N VAL A 267 -13.59 0.70 3.80
CA VAL A 267 -12.57 1.53 3.16
C VAL A 267 -12.67 2.97 3.63
N VAL A 268 -11.57 3.52 4.15
CA VAL A 268 -11.43 4.93 4.53
C VAL A 268 -10.36 5.57 3.65
N GLU A 269 -10.75 6.51 2.80
CA GLU A 269 -9.87 7.18 1.83
C GLU A 269 -9.83 8.68 2.08
N GLY A 270 -8.65 9.21 2.41
CA GLY A 270 -8.40 10.66 2.46
C GLY A 270 -7.68 11.11 1.20
N ASP A 271 -8.10 12.24 0.61
CA ASP A 271 -7.52 12.76 -0.63
C ASP A 271 -6.24 13.60 -0.44
N GLY A 272 -5.82 13.87 0.80
CA GLY A 272 -4.71 14.75 1.15
C GLY A 272 -5.05 16.25 1.13
N ASN A 273 -6.25 16.62 0.68
CA ASN A 273 -6.73 17.99 0.52
C ASN A 273 -7.98 18.29 1.39
N GLY A 274 -8.35 17.36 2.26
CA GLY A 274 -9.42 17.53 3.24
C GLY A 274 -10.74 16.86 2.87
N THR A 275 -10.82 16.09 1.79
CA THR A 275 -11.98 15.23 1.49
C THR A 275 -11.73 13.81 1.97
N LEU A 276 -12.70 13.26 2.72
CA LEU A 276 -12.70 11.89 3.19
C LEU A 276 -13.86 11.12 2.56
N LYS A 277 -13.59 9.90 2.10
CA LYS A 277 -14.59 8.93 1.68
C LYS A 277 -14.55 7.72 2.57
N VAL A 278 -15.70 7.32 3.09
CA VAL A 278 -15.87 6.11 3.91
C VAL A 278 -16.86 5.20 3.22
N ARG A 279 -16.48 3.95 2.99
CA ARG A 279 -17.33 2.94 2.35
C ARG A 279 -17.46 1.72 3.23
N TYR A 280 -18.70 1.28 3.47
CA TYR A 280 -19.00 0.04 4.16
C TYR A 280 -20.44 -0.41 3.85
N ASN A 281 -20.67 -1.72 3.74
CA ASN A 281 -21.99 -2.29 3.44
C ASN A 281 -22.67 -1.60 2.24
N GLU A 282 -21.95 -1.52 1.12
CA GLU A 282 -22.40 -0.91 -0.14
C GLU A 282 -22.81 0.58 -0.05
N THR A 283 -22.52 1.24 1.07
CA THR A 283 -22.83 2.66 1.26
C THR A 283 -21.56 3.49 1.32
N GLU A 284 -21.59 4.67 0.69
CA GLU A 284 -20.49 5.65 0.66
C GLU A 284 -20.92 6.93 1.38
N LEU A 285 -20.13 7.34 2.37
CA LEU A 285 -20.18 8.65 3.01
C LEU A 285 -19.02 9.49 2.47
N THR A 286 -19.31 10.67 1.91
CA THR A 286 -18.29 11.68 1.59
C THR A 286 -18.38 12.83 2.58
N THR A 287 -17.26 13.20 3.17
CA THR A 287 -17.16 14.21 4.22
C THR A 287 -15.80 14.92 4.19
N THR A 288 -15.51 15.75 5.17
CA THR A 288 -14.25 16.48 5.28
C THR A 288 -13.44 16.07 6.51
N TYR A 289 -12.11 16.12 6.41
CA TYR A 289 -11.18 15.91 7.51
C TYR A 289 -10.07 16.97 7.47
N ASP A 290 -9.27 17.08 8.54
CA ASP A 290 -8.12 17.98 8.57
C ASP A 290 -6.86 17.25 8.05
N PRO A 291 -6.33 17.59 6.86
CA PRO A 291 -5.18 16.91 6.29
C PRO A 291 -3.85 17.34 6.92
N SER A 292 -3.83 18.31 7.84
CA SER A 292 -2.60 18.79 8.49
C SER A 292 -2.05 17.84 9.57
N PHE A 293 -2.80 16.80 9.94
CA PHE A 293 -2.37 15.81 10.91
C PHE A 293 -1.95 14.50 10.24
N SER A 294 -0.87 13.91 10.74
CA SER A 294 -0.39 12.61 10.30
C SER A 294 -1.23 11.47 10.90
N VAL A 295 -1.30 10.35 10.16
CA VAL A 295 -1.97 9.12 10.63
C VAL A 295 -0.91 8.12 11.08
N GLN A 296 -0.95 7.71 12.34
CA GLN A 296 0.04 6.82 12.94
C GLN A 296 -0.60 5.57 13.57
N THR A 297 -1.82 5.70 14.08
CA THR A 297 -2.50 4.62 14.77
C THR A 297 -3.94 4.47 14.32
N LEU A 298 -4.38 3.22 14.22
CA LEU A 298 -5.77 2.84 14.00
C LEU A 298 -6.25 2.07 15.23
N THR A 299 -7.40 2.42 15.77
CA THR A 299 -8.00 1.76 16.94
C THR A 299 -9.41 1.35 16.61
N PHE A 300 -9.73 0.08 16.83
CA PHE A 300 -11.03 -0.50 16.61
C PHE A 300 -11.63 -0.95 17.94
N GLU A 301 -12.93 -0.70 18.10
CA GLU A 301 -13.70 -1.14 19.25
C GLU A 301 -15.10 -1.61 18.79
N GLY A 302 -15.47 -2.82 19.16
CA GLY A 302 -16.84 -3.31 19.11
C GLY A 302 -17.71 -2.55 20.11
N ALA A 303 -18.97 -2.29 19.76
CA ALA A 303 -19.87 -1.55 20.63
C ALA A 303 -20.21 -2.35 21.91
N ASN A 304 -20.16 -1.69 23.06
CA ASN A 304 -20.55 -2.32 24.33
C ASN A 304 -22.06 -2.56 24.41
N THR A 305 -22.45 -3.80 24.69
CA THR A 305 -23.84 -4.24 24.89
C THR A 305 -24.05 -4.73 26.31
N SER A 306 -25.31 -4.96 26.72
CA SER A 306 -25.63 -5.62 28.00
C SER A 306 -25.03 -7.04 28.11
N SER A 307 -24.70 -7.66 26.98
CA SER A 307 -24.09 -8.99 26.87
C SER A 307 -22.57 -8.98 26.64
N GLY A 308 -21.93 -7.80 26.64
CA GLY A 308 -20.51 -7.64 26.28
C GLY A 308 -20.30 -6.83 25.00
N ALA A 309 -19.05 -6.60 24.59
CA ALA A 309 -18.78 -5.89 23.34
C ALA A 309 -19.14 -6.76 22.11
N VAL A 310 -19.62 -6.13 21.02
CA VAL A 310 -19.92 -6.81 19.76
C VAL A 310 -18.64 -7.43 19.17
N GLU A 311 -18.62 -8.76 19.10
CA GLU A 311 -17.55 -9.49 18.40
C GLU A 311 -17.62 -9.26 16.90
N THR A 312 -16.46 -9.02 16.29
CA THR A 312 -16.28 -8.74 14.87
C THR A 312 -15.19 -9.62 14.30
N LEU A 313 -15.47 -10.21 13.14
CA LEU A 313 -14.51 -10.94 12.32
C LEU A 313 -13.62 -9.92 11.61
N ILE A 314 -12.30 -10.12 11.61
CA ILE A 314 -11.35 -9.31 10.84
C ILE A 314 -10.53 -10.17 9.87
N ASP A 315 -10.39 -9.69 8.63
CA ASP A 315 -9.40 -10.20 7.68
C ASP A 315 -8.84 -9.08 6.78
N ASN A 316 -7.82 -9.40 5.97
CA ASN A 316 -7.16 -8.57 4.96
C ASN A 316 -7.09 -7.08 5.34
N PHE A 317 -6.03 -6.72 6.05
CA PHE A 317 -5.81 -5.36 6.51
C PHE A 317 -4.67 -4.72 5.72
N ASN A 318 -5.01 -3.75 4.87
CA ASN A 318 -4.07 -3.01 4.05
C ASN A 318 -4.12 -1.51 4.36
N VAL A 319 -2.94 -0.88 4.47
CA VAL A 319 -2.81 0.56 4.65
C VAL A 319 -1.81 1.08 3.63
N THR A 320 -2.26 2.00 2.78
CA THR A 320 -1.45 2.62 1.74
C THR A 320 -1.57 4.14 1.78
N TYR A 321 -0.52 4.83 1.35
CA TYR A 321 -0.57 6.26 1.10
C TYR A 321 0.13 6.63 -0.20
N TYR A 322 -0.12 7.85 -0.66
CA TYR A 322 0.35 8.37 -1.92
C TYR A 322 0.95 9.75 -1.70
N LYS A 323 2.20 9.94 -2.12
CA LYS A 323 2.91 11.22 -2.00
C LYS A 323 3.83 11.44 -3.18
#